data_AF-A0A931XT53-F1
#
_entry.id   AF-A0A931XT53-F1
#
_cell.length_a   1.000
_cell.length_b   1.000
_cell.length_c   1.000
_cell.angle_alpha   90.00
_cell.angle_beta   90.00
_cell.angle_gamma   90.00
#
_symmetry.space_group_name_H-M   'P 1'
#
loop_
_entity.id
_entity.type
_entity.pdbx_description
1 polymer ?
#
loop_
_entity_poly.entity_id
_entity_poly.type
_entity_poly.pdbx_seq_one_letter_code
_entity_poly.pdbx_strand_id
1 'polypeptide(L)'
;MLAGWLMVGVLETEAMAARAGRGGSIGSRGSRTVQPPRRAPAPTPVQPARPLQRETTAAAPPAQPAPAPGGLFGGGFFRSMAGGLAGGFLGAMLFRGLGGGLFGSGGGLFGGIGLLEILLVGGLIFLLFRLLRSRQAEPAPAIGYSGAGYSGATYQAGGAEPAYDLYGRSPGAGVAEAPSPDAEDLERGLARIRRMDDTFDEGRFKESCLDAFFKVQAAWSSRDLAAVHALLTEEIAQEFETEFRRLRAERRSYRLENIAVRSCEITEAWQESGRDYITVHIKASLLDYTVDDATGHVVDGSRTEPVTFEEYWTFVRPVGRNMWQLSAIQQPD
;
A
#
# COMPACT_ATOMS: atom_id res chain seq x y z
N MET A 1 -14.11 35.72 42.04
CA MET A 1 -13.49 34.45 41.63
C MET A 1 -14.14 33.98 40.34
N LEU A 2 -13.60 34.41 39.20
CA LEU A 2 -13.91 34.01 37.82
C LEU A 2 -12.71 34.57 37.01
N ALA A 3 -12.11 33.96 36.00
CA ALA A 3 -12.33 32.73 35.25
C ALA A 3 -11.02 32.47 34.45
N GLY A 4 -10.91 31.31 33.80
CA GLY A 4 -10.01 31.17 32.65
C GLY A 4 -9.25 29.86 32.59
N TRP A 5 -9.95 28.75 32.34
CA TRP A 5 -9.33 27.55 31.79
C TRP A 5 -9.06 27.79 30.31
N LEU A 6 -7.79 27.78 29.94
CA LEU A 6 -7.33 27.95 28.56
C LEU A 6 -7.39 26.58 27.88
N MET A 7 -8.49 26.33 27.17
CA MET A 7 -8.59 25.20 26.24
C MET A 7 -7.62 25.45 25.09
N VAL A 8 -6.50 24.74 25.07
CA VAL A 8 -5.67 24.60 23.88
C VAL A 8 -6.47 23.76 22.90
N GLY A 9 -7.18 24.44 22.00
CA GLY A 9 -7.74 23.79 20.82
C GLY A 9 -6.59 23.30 19.97
N VAL A 10 -6.48 21.98 19.82
CA VAL A 10 -5.79 21.39 18.67
C VAL A 10 -6.64 21.78 17.47
N LEU A 11 -6.26 22.89 16.83
CA LEU A 11 -6.70 23.18 15.48
C LEU A 11 -6.05 22.11 14.62
N GLU A 12 -6.85 21.16 14.14
CA GLU A 12 -6.52 20.42 12.94
C GLU A 12 -6.35 21.46 11.83
N THR A 13 -5.12 21.90 11.63
CA THR A 13 -4.75 22.64 10.43
C THR A 13 -4.98 21.68 9.29
N GLU A 14 -6.04 21.89 8.52
CA GLU A 14 -6.14 21.38 7.16
C GLU A 14 -4.84 21.80 6.46
N ALA A 15 -3.88 20.87 6.38
CA ALA A 15 -2.62 21.09 5.72
C ALA A 15 -2.95 21.39 4.25
N MET A 16 -2.81 22.66 3.89
CA MET A 16 -3.09 23.23 2.59
C MET A 16 -2.07 22.70 1.57
N ALA A 17 -2.32 21.49 1.07
CA ALA A 17 -1.41 20.76 0.18
C ALA A 17 -1.09 21.54 -1.10
N ALA A 18 0.19 21.67 -1.46
CA ALA A 18 0.74 22.41 -2.60
C ALA A 18 0.84 21.58 -3.89
N ARG A 19 0.30 20.35 -3.92
CA ARG A 19 0.30 19.43 -5.07
C ARG A 19 -0.65 19.83 -6.21
N ALA A 20 -0.47 19.26 -7.40
CA ALA A 20 -1.23 19.57 -8.63
C ALA A 20 -2.77 19.33 -8.57
N GLY A 21 -3.26 18.61 -7.55
CA GLY A 21 -4.69 18.45 -7.24
C GLY A 21 -5.21 19.33 -6.10
N ARG A 22 -4.53 20.44 -5.77
CA ARG A 22 -4.93 21.38 -4.71
C ARG A 22 -6.23 22.10 -5.08
N GLY A 23 -7.15 22.21 -4.12
CA GLY A 23 -8.30 23.11 -4.20
C GLY A 23 -9.58 22.49 -4.76
N GLY A 24 -9.52 21.24 -5.19
CA GLY A 24 -10.69 20.48 -5.60
C GLY A 24 -10.40 19.52 -6.76
N SER A 25 -11.47 18.89 -7.23
CA SER A 25 -11.43 18.10 -8.45
C SER A 25 -11.37 19.02 -9.67
N ILE A 26 -10.44 18.77 -10.59
CA ILE A 26 -10.26 19.54 -11.82
C ILE A 26 -10.38 18.66 -13.07
N GLY A 27 -10.74 19.29 -14.18
CA GLY A 27 -10.85 18.67 -15.49
C GLY A 27 -12.08 17.77 -15.68
N SER A 28 -12.05 16.97 -16.73
CA SER A 28 -13.19 16.20 -17.22
C SER A 28 -12.90 14.71 -17.34
N ARG A 29 -13.87 13.92 -16.88
CA ARG A 29 -13.94 12.45 -17.01
C ARG A 29 -15.06 12.07 -17.98
N GLY A 30 -15.37 12.95 -18.95
CA GLY A 30 -16.48 12.73 -19.86
C GLY A 30 -17.81 12.55 -19.11
N SER A 31 -18.57 11.50 -19.43
CA SER A 31 -19.86 11.23 -18.76
C SER A 31 -19.76 10.93 -17.26
N ARG A 32 -18.57 10.59 -16.74
CA ARG A 32 -18.35 10.23 -15.33
C ARG A 32 -17.89 11.37 -14.43
N THR A 33 -17.79 12.59 -14.97
CA THR A 33 -17.27 13.75 -14.23
C THR A 33 -18.08 14.06 -12.96
N VAL A 34 -19.39 13.82 -12.98
CA VAL A 34 -20.30 14.11 -11.85
C VAL A 34 -20.33 12.96 -10.82
N GLN A 35 -19.81 11.79 -11.16
CA GLN A 35 -19.81 10.64 -10.25
C GLN A 35 -18.48 10.59 -9.48
N PRO A 36 -18.50 10.32 -8.16
CA PRO A 36 -17.27 10.11 -7.43
C PRO A 36 -16.53 8.89 -8.01
N PRO A 37 -15.20 8.95 -8.10
CA PRO A 37 -14.42 7.86 -8.65
C PRO A 37 -14.56 6.59 -7.78
N ARG A 38 -14.59 5.43 -8.44
CA ARG A 38 -14.73 4.16 -7.72
C ARG A 38 -13.49 3.87 -6.88
N ARG A 39 -13.71 3.34 -5.68
CA ARG A 39 -12.64 2.95 -4.76
C ARG A 39 -11.81 1.81 -5.35
N ALA A 40 -10.50 1.85 -5.13
CA ALA A 40 -9.63 0.73 -5.51
C ALA A 40 -10.08 -0.58 -4.82
N PRO A 41 -10.07 -1.71 -5.55
CA PRO A 41 -10.40 -3.00 -4.96
C PRO A 41 -9.44 -3.30 -3.79
N ALA A 42 -9.98 -3.66 -2.64
CA ALA A 42 -9.16 -4.02 -1.49
C ALA A 42 -8.34 -5.28 -1.80
N PRO A 43 -7.04 -5.34 -1.42
CA PRO A 43 -6.27 -6.57 -1.57
C PRO A 43 -6.93 -7.68 -0.75
N THR A 44 -7.32 -8.77 -1.42
CA THR A 44 -7.98 -9.90 -0.77
C THR A 44 -7.04 -10.52 0.26
N PRO A 45 -7.46 -10.72 1.53
CA PRO A 45 -6.65 -11.45 2.49
C PRO A 45 -6.50 -12.90 2.03
N VAL A 46 -5.28 -13.31 1.68
CA VAL A 46 -4.99 -14.72 1.40
C VAL A 46 -5.08 -15.47 2.73
N GLN A 47 -6.21 -16.12 3.00
CA GLN A 47 -6.34 -17.00 4.16
C GLN A 47 -5.38 -18.19 3.96
N PRO A 48 -4.46 -18.46 4.91
CA PRO A 48 -3.61 -19.63 4.80
C PRO A 48 -4.49 -20.88 4.82
N ALA A 49 -4.35 -21.73 3.80
CA ALA A 49 -5.10 -22.97 3.69
C ALA A 49 -4.93 -23.80 4.97
N ARG A 50 -6.04 -24.12 5.65
CA ARG A 50 -6.02 -25.08 6.74
C ARG A 50 -5.55 -26.43 6.20
N PRO A 51 -4.58 -27.09 6.84
CA PRO A 51 -4.17 -28.43 6.41
C PRO A 51 -5.34 -29.40 6.60
N LEU A 52 -5.70 -30.11 5.53
CA LEU A 52 -6.67 -31.20 5.54
C LEU A 52 -6.21 -32.28 6.54
N GLN A 53 -6.95 -32.43 7.63
CA GLN A 53 -6.75 -33.49 8.60
C GLN A 53 -7.27 -34.79 8.00
N ARG A 54 -6.35 -35.65 7.57
CA ARG A 54 -6.67 -36.96 7.02
C ARG A 54 -7.20 -37.85 8.16
N GLU A 55 -8.50 -38.13 8.16
CA GLU A 55 -9.10 -39.11 9.05
C GLU A 55 -8.49 -40.49 8.78
N THR A 56 -7.68 -40.99 9.71
CA THR A 56 -7.29 -42.39 9.76
C THR A 56 -8.39 -43.16 10.47
N THR A 57 -9.08 -44.03 9.74
CA THR A 57 -10.00 -45.03 10.29
C THR A 57 -9.26 -45.94 11.27
N ALA A 58 -9.83 -46.10 12.46
CA ALA A 58 -9.28 -46.92 13.53
C ALA A 58 -9.38 -48.42 13.21
N ALA A 59 -8.26 -49.13 13.29
CA ALA A 59 -8.20 -50.59 13.28
C ALA A 59 -8.05 -51.11 14.73
N ALA A 60 -8.76 -52.20 15.04
CA ALA A 60 -8.85 -52.84 16.36
C ALA A 60 -7.51 -53.46 16.83
N PRO A 61 -7.29 -53.63 18.16
CA PRO A 61 -6.00 -54.06 18.71
C PRO A 61 -5.88 -55.60 18.83
N PRO A 62 -4.68 -56.19 18.67
CA PRO A 62 -4.39 -57.53 19.18
C PRO A 62 -3.70 -57.46 20.56
N ALA A 63 -3.99 -58.48 21.38
CA ALA A 63 -3.51 -58.64 22.75
C ALA A 63 -1.99 -58.91 22.84
N GLN A 64 -1.37 -58.46 23.93
CA GLN A 64 0.00 -58.79 24.32
C GLN A 64 0.04 -59.58 25.66
N PRO A 65 0.97 -60.54 25.81
CA PRO A 65 1.23 -61.21 27.09
C PRO A 65 2.31 -60.51 27.93
N ALA A 66 2.34 -60.90 29.21
CA ALA A 66 2.97 -60.30 30.39
C ALA A 66 4.53 -60.23 30.43
N PRO A 67 5.14 -59.47 31.37
CA PRO A 67 6.53 -59.04 31.30
C PRO A 67 7.51 -59.87 32.15
N ALA A 68 8.81 -59.72 31.86
CA ALA A 68 9.90 -60.12 32.74
C ALA A 68 10.93 -58.97 32.90
N PRO A 69 11.64 -58.85 34.04
CA PRO A 69 12.37 -57.63 34.40
C PRO A 69 13.91 -57.78 34.37
N GLY A 70 14.64 -56.67 34.22
CA GLY A 70 16.02 -56.56 34.73
C GLY A 70 16.99 -55.61 34.02
N GLY A 71 17.73 -54.82 34.83
CA GLY A 71 19.04 -54.18 34.52
C GLY A 71 18.95 -52.74 33.98
N LEU A 72 19.32 -51.64 34.66
CA LEU A 72 20.53 -51.22 35.41
C LEU A 72 21.70 -50.76 34.50
N PHE A 73 22.09 -49.49 34.70
CA PHE A 73 23.28 -48.73 34.21
C PHE A 73 23.26 -48.02 32.83
N GLY A 74 23.63 -46.74 32.85
CA GLY A 74 24.37 -46.08 31.75
C GLY A 74 24.02 -44.62 31.45
N GLY A 75 24.51 -43.67 32.25
CA GLY A 75 24.36 -42.22 32.01
C GLY A 75 25.16 -41.67 30.82
N GLY A 76 24.86 -40.42 30.42
CA GLY A 76 25.55 -39.77 29.30
C GLY A 76 25.17 -38.32 28.99
N PHE A 77 25.22 -37.44 30.00
CA PHE A 77 25.05 -35.97 29.91
C PHE A 77 26.21 -35.25 29.17
N PHE A 78 27.14 -35.96 28.53
CA PHE A 78 28.42 -35.41 28.05
C PHE A 78 28.64 -35.43 26.52
N ARG A 79 27.61 -35.67 25.68
CA ARG A 79 27.83 -35.83 24.22
C ARG A 79 27.56 -34.60 23.33
N SER A 80 26.95 -33.51 23.82
CA SER A 80 26.62 -32.36 22.94
C SER A 80 27.52 -31.12 23.09
N MET A 81 28.53 -31.14 23.97
CA MET A 81 29.46 -30.01 24.17
C MET A 81 30.78 -30.15 23.37
N ALA A 82 30.75 -30.85 22.23
CA ALA A 82 31.92 -31.16 21.41
C ALA A 82 31.85 -30.58 19.97
N GLY A 83 31.08 -29.51 19.75
CA GLY A 83 30.87 -28.92 18.41
C GLY A 83 31.41 -27.50 18.19
N GLY A 84 32.01 -26.86 19.19
CA GLY A 84 32.12 -25.40 19.22
C GLY A 84 33.47 -24.75 18.85
N LEU A 85 34.57 -25.48 18.65
CA LEU A 85 35.92 -24.87 18.66
C LEU A 85 36.83 -25.26 17.47
N ALA A 86 36.27 -25.58 16.30
CA ALA A 86 37.07 -25.93 15.11
C ALA A 86 36.91 -24.96 13.90
N GLY A 87 35.97 -24.01 13.93
CA GLY A 87 35.68 -23.13 12.78
C GLY A 87 36.38 -21.76 12.77
N GLY A 88 36.93 -21.32 13.90
CA GLY A 88 37.33 -19.90 14.10
C GLY A 88 38.71 -19.50 13.58
N PHE A 89 39.60 -20.45 13.31
CA PHE A 89 41.01 -20.14 13.02
C PHE A 89 41.40 -20.24 11.54
N LEU A 90 40.58 -20.88 10.69
CA LEU A 90 40.85 -21.03 9.25
C LEU A 90 40.29 -19.90 8.38
N GLY A 91 39.34 -19.10 8.88
CA GLY A 91 38.82 -17.92 8.18
C GLY A 91 39.71 -16.67 8.26
N ALA A 92 40.52 -16.55 9.33
CA ALA A 92 41.32 -15.35 9.60
C ALA A 92 42.67 -15.29 8.85
N MET A 93 43.13 -16.39 8.25
CA MET A 93 44.35 -16.43 7.43
C MET A 93 44.10 -16.28 5.94
N LEU A 94 42.88 -16.52 5.45
CA LEU A 94 42.55 -16.43 4.01
C LEU A 94 42.34 -14.98 3.54
N PHE A 95 42.02 -14.05 4.44
CA PHE A 95 41.76 -12.64 4.09
C PHE A 95 42.95 -11.68 4.33
N ARG A 96 44.11 -12.19 4.77
CA ARG A 96 45.29 -11.38 5.11
C ARG A 96 46.42 -11.45 4.08
N GLY A 97 46.17 -12.02 2.89
CA GLY A 97 47.21 -12.37 1.93
C GLY A 97 47.22 -11.63 0.58
N LEU A 98 46.25 -10.77 0.26
CA LEU A 98 46.18 -10.18 -1.08
C LEU A 98 45.57 -8.76 -1.07
N GLY A 99 46.35 -7.77 -0.61
CA GLY A 99 45.96 -6.36 -0.72
C GLY A 99 46.61 -5.41 0.28
N GLY A 100 47.91 -5.58 0.56
CA GLY A 100 48.68 -4.59 1.29
C GLY A 100 49.42 -3.67 0.32
N GLY A 101 49.18 -2.36 0.41
CA GLY A 101 50.07 -1.34 -0.16
C GLY A 101 49.41 -0.26 -0.98
N LEU A 102 48.57 0.59 -0.37
CA LEU A 102 48.41 1.99 -0.74
C LEU A 102 47.71 2.71 0.43
N PHE A 103 48.19 3.87 0.83
CA PHE A 103 47.66 4.75 1.90
C PHE A 103 48.10 4.46 3.34
N GLY A 104 49.40 4.64 3.56
CA GLY A 104 49.87 5.32 4.77
C GLY A 104 49.99 6.83 4.54
N SER A 105 49.60 7.60 5.56
CA SER A 105 49.87 9.02 5.83
C SER A 105 48.99 10.11 5.18
N GLY A 106 48.56 11.05 6.04
CA GLY A 106 48.27 12.44 5.66
C GLY A 106 46.79 12.82 5.73
N GLY A 107 46.48 13.88 6.48
CA GLY A 107 45.12 14.32 6.77
C GLY A 107 44.35 14.90 5.57
N GLY A 108 43.03 14.97 5.72
CA GLY A 108 42.14 15.63 4.74
C GLY A 108 40.73 15.06 4.70
N LEU A 109 39.81 15.69 5.46
CA LEU A 109 38.37 15.90 5.24
C LEU A 109 37.39 14.83 4.72
N PHE A 110 37.77 13.57 4.47
CA PHE A 110 36.82 12.49 4.16
C PHE A 110 37.24 11.19 4.86
N GLY A 111 36.97 11.12 6.17
CA GLY A 111 37.18 9.93 6.99
C GLY A 111 36.03 8.95 6.81
N GLY A 112 36.32 7.78 6.23
CA GLY A 112 35.37 6.68 6.10
C GLY A 112 34.81 6.23 7.46
N ILE A 113 33.55 5.79 7.44
CA ILE A 113 32.80 5.30 8.60
C ILE A 113 33.54 4.11 9.19
N GLY A 114 33.97 4.21 10.45
CA GLY A 114 34.62 3.12 11.15
C GLY A 114 33.67 1.95 11.40
N LEU A 115 34.24 0.77 11.65
CA LEU A 115 33.48 -0.43 12.02
C LEU A 115 32.60 -0.20 13.27
N LEU A 116 32.99 0.72 14.16
CA LEU A 116 32.25 1.05 15.37
C LEU A 116 30.98 1.85 15.04
N GLU A 117 31.06 2.81 14.11
CA GLU A 117 29.89 3.56 13.63
C GLU A 117 28.91 2.65 12.85
N ILE A 118 29.41 1.69 12.06
CA ILE A 118 28.54 0.71 11.38
C ILE A 118 27.78 -0.15 12.38
N LEU A 119 28.44 -0.60 13.45
CA LEU A 119 27.79 -1.38 14.52
C LEU A 119 26.77 -0.54 15.31
N LEU A 120 27.05 0.74 15.53
CA LEU A 120 26.14 1.64 16.24
C LEU A 120 24.87 1.91 15.42
N VAL A 121 25.01 2.18 14.12
CA VAL A 121 23.88 2.38 13.21
C VAL A 121 23.08 1.08 13.05
N GLY A 122 23.74 -0.07 12.88
CA GLY A 122 23.08 -1.37 12.82
C GLY A 122 22.31 -1.71 14.10
N GLY A 123 22.89 -1.41 15.26
CA GLY A 123 22.25 -1.57 16.57
C GLY A 123 21.02 -0.67 16.75
N LEU A 124 21.09 0.59 16.28
CA LEU A 124 19.98 1.54 16.33
C LEU A 124 18.80 1.07 15.46
N ILE A 125 19.09 0.62 14.23
CA ILE A 125 18.08 0.08 13.31
C ILE A 125 17.43 -1.18 13.90
N PHE A 126 18.22 -2.08 14.49
CA PHE A 126 17.72 -3.28 15.16
C PHE A 126 16.82 -2.94 16.36
N LEU A 127 17.21 -1.96 17.17
CA LEU A 127 16.45 -1.53 18.34
C LEU A 127 15.14 -0.85 17.92
N LEU A 128 15.16 -0.05 16.85
CA LEU A 128 13.96 0.54 16.25
C LEU A 128 13.00 -0.55 15.74
N PHE A 129 13.49 -1.52 14.97
CA PHE A 129 12.67 -2.66 14.52
C PHE A 129 12.10 -3.47 15.68
N ARG A 130 12.87 -3.69 16.74
CA ARG A 130 12.44 -4.42 17.94
C ARG A 130 11.38 -3.66 18.73
N LEU A 131 11.46 -2.33 18.80
CA LEU A 131 10.50 -1.48 19.52
C LEU A 131 9.18 -1.34 18.76
N LEU A 132 9.21 -1.28 17.42
CA LEU A 132 7.99 -1.29 16.61
C LEU A 132 7.30 -2.66 16.64
N ARG A 133 8.07 -3.75 16.69
CA ARG A 133 7.54 -5.12 16.75
C ARG A 133 7.03 -5.50 18.14
N SER A 134 7.51 -4.87 19.21
CA SER A 134 7.00 -5.08 20.58
C SER A 134 5.65 -4.42 20.84
N ARG A 135 5.15 -3.57 19.93
CA ARG A 135 3.79 -2.98 20.01
C ARG A 135 2.72 -3.78 19.27
N GLN A 136 3.06 -4.94 18.71
CA GLN A 136 2.14 -5.82 17.97
C GLN A 136 1.86 -7.16 18.66
N ALA A 137 2.14 -7.28 19.96
CA ALA A 137 1.84 -8.47 20.75
C ALA A 137 0.96 -8.12 21.96
N GLU A 138 -0.31 -7.81 21.71
CA GLU A 138 -1.39 -8.06 22.67
C GLU A 138 -2.41 -9.02 22.03
N PRO A 139 -2.62 -10.23 22.58
CA PRO A 139 -3.76 -11.06 22.24
C PRO A 139 -5.01 -10.54 22.97
N ALA A 140 -6.00 -10.08 22.21
CA ALA A 140 -7.30 -9.67 22.76
C ALA A 140 -8.05 -10.89 23.36
N PRO A 141 -8.64 -10.77 24.56
CA PRO A 141 -9.42 -11.84 25.16
C PRO A 141 -10.80 -11.95 24.51
N ALA A 142 -11.17 -13.18 24.11
CA ALA A 142 -12.51 -13.51 23.63
C ALA A 142 -13.49 -13.52 24.81
N ILE A 143 -14.46 -12.60 24.80
CA ILE A 143 -15.60 -12.62 25.73
C ILE A 143 -16.68 -13.53 25.13
N GLY A 144 -16.91 -14.67 25.80
CA GLY A 144 -18.01 -15.58 25.52
C GLY A 144 -19.32 -15.05 26.09
N TYR A 145 -20.35 -14.97 25.24
CA TYR A 145 -21.72 -14.72 25.67
C TYR A 145 -22.45 -16.06 25.83
N SER A 146 -22.67 -16.46 27.08
CA SER A 146 -23.58 -17.54 27.45
C SER A 146 -25.02 -17.05 27.37
N GLY A 147 -25.80 -17.59 26.42
CA GLY A 147 -27.23 -17.34 26.31
C GLY A 147 -27.99 -18.03 27.45
N ALA A 148 -28.64 -17.23 28.29
CA ALA A 148 -29.61 -17.68 29.28
C ALA A 148 -30.95 -17.99 28.58
N GLY A 149 -31.50 -19.17 28.89
CA GLY A 149 -32.79 -19.61 28.38
C GLY A 149 -33.95 -18.80 28.93
N TYR A 150 -34.98 -18.66 28.10
CA TYR A 150 -36.33 -18.38 28.56
C TYR A 150 -37.31 -19.24 27.75
N SER A 151 -37.99 -20.13 28.47
CA SER A 151 -39.11 -20.94 28.01
C SER A 151 -40.32 -20.04 27.73
N GLY A 152 -40.97 -20.22 26.58
CA GLY A 152 -42.22 -19.55 26.23
C GLY A 152 -43.11 -20.48 25.42
N ALA A 153 -44.28 -20.76 25.98
CA ALA A 153 -45.29 -21.74 25.60
C ALA A 153 -45.67 -21.85 24.10
N THR A 154 -45.91 -23.11 23.73
CA THR A 154 -46.62 -23.63 22.57
C THR A 154 -48.04 -23.07 22.41
N TYR A 155 -48.39 -22.68 21.18
CA TYR A 155 -49.74 -22.81 20.65
C TYR A 155 -49.69 -23.36 19.22
N GLN A 156 -50.51 -24.37 19.00
CA GLN A 156 -50.60 -25.19 17.80
C GLN A 156 -51.80 -24.77 16.95
N ALA A 157 -51.55 -24.46 15.69
CA ALA A 157 -52.50 -24.46 14.58
C ALA A 157 -51.63 -24.49 13.30
N GLY A 158 -51.60 -25.54 12.48
CA GLY A 158 -52.73 -26.13 11.79
C GLY A 158 -52.72 -25.59 10.36
N GLY A 159 -51.98 -26.24 9.46
CA GLY A 159 -51.89 -25.86 8.04
C GLY A 159 -50.76 -26.60 7.33
N ALA A 160 -51.13 -27.61 6.55
CA ALA A 160 -50.24 -28.44 5.76
C ALA A 160 -50.03 -27.83 4.36
N GLU A 161 -48.78 -27.76 3.91
CA GLU A 161 -48.41 -27.59 2.50
C GLU A 161 -47.12 -28.42 2.26
N PRO A 162 -47.05 -29.30 1.24
CA PRO A 162 -45.91 -30.18 1.04
C PRO A 162 -44.75 -29.47 0.33
N ALA A 163 -43.56 -29.61 0.92
CA ALA A 163 -42.29 -29.22 0.32
C ALA A 163 -41.92 -30.15 -0.84
N TYR A 164 -41.58 -29.57 -2.00
CA TYR A 164 -40.84 -30.26 -3.04
C TYR A 164 -39.35 -30.11 -2.73
N ASP A 165 -38.75 -31.19 -2.23
CA ASP A 165 -37.30 -31.31 -2.07
C ASP A 165 -36.79 -32.15 -3.24
N LEU A 166 -36.12 -31.53 -4.22
CA LEU A 166 -35.53 -32.25 -5.35
C LEU A 166 -34.15 -31.70 -5.75
N TYR A 167 -33.15 -32.41 -5.22
CA TYR A 167 -31.77 -32.61 -5.71
C TYR A 167 -30.75 -31.46 -5.67
N GLY A 168 -29.74 -31.66 -4.80
CA GLY A 168 -28.35 -31.66 -5.29
C GLY A 168 -27.36 -30.66 -4.70
N ARG A 169 -27.35 -30.36 -3.40
CA ARG A 169 -26.23 -29.62 -2.78
C ARG A 169 -25.08 -30.58 -2.42
N SER A 170 -24.09 -30.68 -3.29
CA SER A 170 -22.79 -31.27 -2.96
C SER A 170 -22.01 -30.32 -2.02
N PRO A 171 -21.55 -30.74 -0.84
CA PRO A 171 -20.74 -29.91 0.04
C PRO A 171 -19.26 -30.06 -0.36
N GLY A 172 -18.76 -29.18 -1.23
CA GLY A 172 -17.37 -29.28 -1.65
C GLY A 172 -16.93 -28.37 -2.80
N ALA A 173 -17.52 -27.20 -2.96
CA ALA A 173 -16.97 -26.16 -3.82
C ALA A 173 -16.72 -24.95 -2.92
N GLY A 174 -15.46 -24.54 -2.80
CA GLY A 174 -15.13 -23.24 -2.25
C GLY A 174 -15.99 -22.22 -2.97
N VAL A 175 -16.74 -21.42 -2.21
CA VAL A 175 -17.43 -20.25 -2.75
C VAL A 175 -16.32 -19.34 -3.29
N ALA A 176 -16.03 -19.44 -4.58
CA ALA A 176 -15.40 -18.36 -5.30
C ALA A 176 -16.33 -17.17 -5.11
N GLU A 177 -15.88 -16.21 -4.30
CA GLU A 177 -16.59 -14.95 -4.13
C GLU A 177 -16.78 -14.37 -5.53
N ALA A 178 -18.03 -14.21 -5.95
CA ALA A 178 -18.34 -13.65 -7.25
C ALA A 178 -17.68 -12.26 -7.33
N PRO A 179 -17.03 -11.89 -8.44
CA PRO A 179 -16.41 -10.58 -8.57
C PRO A 179 -17.46 -9.50 -8.28
N SER A 180 -17.06 -8.46 -7.54
CA SER A 180 -17.97 -7.36 -7.28
C SER A 180 -18.43 -6.74 -8.59
N PRO A 181 -19.66 -6.17 -8.66
CA PRO A 181 -20.14 -5.50 -9.87
C PRO A 181 -19.15 -4.46 -10.41
N ASP A 182 -18.41 -3.80 -9.52
CA ASP A 182 -17.37 -2.84 -9.88
C ASP A 182 -16.16 -3.47 -10.57
N ALA A 183 -15.71 -4.64 -10.10
CA ALA A 183 -14.62 -5.38 -10.71
C ALA A 183 -15.02 -5.92 -12.09
N GLU A 184 -16.27 -6.37 -12.23
CA GLU A 184 -16.80 -6.80 -13.53
C GLU A 184 -16.89 -5.64 -14.52
N ASP A 185 -17.37 -4.47 -14.09
CA ASP A 185 -17.45 -3.27 -14.91
C ASP A 185 -16.06 -2.83 -15.41
N LEU A 186 -15.07 -2.81 -14.53
CA LEU A 186 -13.69 -2.48 -14.85
C LEU A 186 -13.13 -3.45 -15.90
N GLU A 187 -13.25 -4.76 -15.68
CA GLU A 187 -12.74 -5.75 -16.63
C GLU A 187 -13.45 -5.66 -17.99
N ARG A 188 -14.76 -5.38 -18.01
CA ARG A 188 -15.48 -5.13 -19.28
C ARG A 188 -14.95 -3.89 -20.01
N GLY A 189 -14.59 -2.84 -19.28
CA GLY A 189 -13.96 -1.64 -19.81
C GLY A 189 -12.58 -1.92 -20.41
N LEU A 190 -11.70 -2.54 -19.64
CA LEU A 190 -10.36 -2.93 -20.08
C LEU A 190 -10.41 -3.89 -21.28
N ALA A 191 -11.33 -4.84 -21.29
CA ALA A 191 -11.53 -5.75 -22.42
C ALA A 191 -11.96 -5.01 -23.70
N ARG A 192 -12.69 -3.90 -23.62
CA ARG A 192 -12.98 -3.06 -24.80
C ARG A 192 -11.72 -2.37 -25.32
N ILE A 193 -10.90 -1.82 -24.43
CA ILE A 193 -9.64 -1.16 -24.79
C ILE A 193 -8.70 -2.16 -25.47
N ARG A 194 -8.47 -3.34 -24.87
CA ARG A 194 -7.62 -4.41 -25.43
C ARG A 194 -8.09 -4.89 -26.81
N ARG A 195 -9.40 -4.85 -27.11
CA ARG A 195 -9.93 -5.20 -28.44
C ARG A 195 -9.60 -4.18 -29.51
N MET A 196 -9.49 -2.90 -29.16
CA MET A 196 -9.19 -1.81 -30.09
C MET A 196 -7.69 -1.49 -30.15
N ASP A 197 -6.94 -1.90 -29.14
CA ASP A 197 -5.49 -1.80 -29.02
C ASP A 197 -4.92 -3.09 -28.41
N ASP A 198 -4.50 -3.99 -29.28
CA ASP A 198 -3.87 -5.28 -28.94
C ASP A 198 -2.50 -5.12 -28.25
N THR A 199 -1.91 -3.92 -28.27
CA THR A 199 -0.65 -3.62 -27.58
C THR A 199 -0.86 -3.05 -26.18
N PHE A 200 -2.11 -2.79 -25.79
CA PHE A 200 -2.44 -2.28 -24.48
C PHE A 200 -2.11 -3.31 -23.39
N ASP A 201 -1.30 -2.89 -22.42
CA ASP A 201 -0.93 -3.65 -21.24
C ASP A 201 -1.14 -2.78 -19.99
N GLU A 202 -1.83 -3.31 -19.00
CA GLU A 202 -2.18 -2.57 -17.78
C GLU A 202 -0.96 -2.25 -16.93
N GLY A 203 0.04 -3.14 -16.87
CA GLY A 203 1.27 -2.92 -16.12
C GLY A 203 2.05 -1.74 -16.68
N ARG A 204 2.28 -1.75 -18.00
CA ARG A 204 2.92 -0.65 -18.73
C ARG A 204 2.13 0.64 -18.66
N PHE A 205 0.80 0.56 -18.69
CA PHE A 205 -0.05 1.73 -18.51
C PHE A 205 0.15 2.33 -17.11
N LYS A 206 0.13 1.52 -16.05
CA LYS A 206 0.38 1.97 -14.67
C LYS A 206 1.77 2.61 -14.51
N GLU A 207 2.80 2.03 -15.12
CA GLU A 207 4.14 2.64 -15.16
C GLU A 207 4.13 4.01 -15.86
N SER A 208 3.44 4.11 -16.99
CA SER A 208 3.29 5.37 -17.74
C SER A 208 2.52 6.42 -16.93
N CYS A 209 1.50 6.02 -16.17
CA CYS A 209 0.77 6.90 -15.25
C CYS A 209 1.67 7.45 -14.15
N LEU A 210 2.54 6.60 -13.57
CA LEU A 210 3.48 7.03 -12.53
C LEU A 210 4.54 8.00 -13.08
N ASP A 211 5.07 7.72 -14.27
CA ASP A 211 5.99 8.63 -14.94
C ASP A 211 5.31 10.00 -15.23
N ALA A 212 4.09 9.99 -15.76
CA ALA A 212 3.30 11.20 -15.98
C ALA A 212 3.04 11.94 -14.66
N PHE A 213 2.71 11.23 -13.58
CA PHE A 213 2.52 11.80 -12.25
C PHE A 213 3.77 12.56 -11.78
N PHE A 214 4.96 11.95 -11.80
CA PHE A 214 6.18 12.63 -11.39
C PHE A 214 6.54 13.82 -12.27
N LYS A 215 6.37 13.69 -13.59
CA LYS A 215 6.61 14.79 -14.54
C LYS A 215 5.69 15.97 -14.28
N VAL A 216 4.40 15.72 -14.04
CA VAL A 216 3.42 16.75 -13.73
C VAL A 216 3.73 17.42 -12.39
N GLN A 217 4.09 16.67 -11.34
CA GLN A 217 4.47 17.26 -10.06
C GLN A 217 5.76 18.12 -10.16
N ALA A 218 6.71 17.70 -11.00
CA ALA A 218 7.91 18.48 -11.28
C ALA A 218 7.57 19.80 -12.01
N ALA A 219 6.76 19.72 -13.07
CA ALA A 219 6.24 20.87 -13.81
C ALA A 219 5.44 21.84 -12.91
N TRP A 220 4.66 21.28 -12.00
CA TRP A 220 3.91 22.02 -10.99
C TRP A 220 4.83 22.79 -10.03
N SER A 221 5.87 22.12 -9.53
CA SER A 221 6.87 22.73 -8.63
C SER A 221 7.70 23.81 -9.34
N SER A 222 8.02 23.64 -10.62
CA SER A 222 8.75 24.64 -11.42
C SER A 222 7.86 25.73 -12.01
N ARG A 223 6.52 25.59 -11.93
CA ARG A 223 5.54 26.45 -12.61
C ARG A 223 5.81 26.54 -14.13
N ASP A 224 6.13 25.41 -14.76
CA ASP A 224 6.45 25.31 -16.19
C ASP A 224 5.89 24.02 -16.80
N LEU A 225 4.94 24.15 -17.74
CA LEU A 225 4.29 23.03 -18.40
C LEU A 225 4.98 22.59 -19.69
N ALA A 226 6.03 23.26 -20.17
CA ALA A 226 6.62 23.00 -21.48
C ALA A 226 6.98 21.52 -21.70
N ALA A 227 7.53 20.88 -20.67
CA ALA A 227 7.94 19.47 -20.72
C ALA A 227 6.76 18.47 -20.64
N VAL A 228 5.59 18.89 -20.16
CA VAL A 228 4.44 18.02 -19.90
C VAL A 228 3.22 18.35 -20.73
N HIS A 229 3.25 19.41 -21.56
CA HIS A 229 2.12 19.86 -22.35
C HIS A 229 1.49 18.74 -23.19
N ALA A 230 2.31 17.84 -23.74
CA ALA A 230 1.83 16.71 -24.53
C ALA A 230 1.07 15.66 -23.68
N LEU A 231 1.36 15.57 -22.39
CA LEU A 231 0.74 14.65 -21.43
C LEU A 231 -0.56 15.20 -20.84
N LEU A 232 -0.93 16.46 -21.10
CA LEU A 232 -2.11 17.10 -20.54
C LEU A 232 -3.17 17.32 -21.62
N THR A 233 -4.44 17.25 -21.25
CA THR A 233 -5.48 17.88 -22.07
C THR A 233 -5.36 19.40 -22.00
N GLU A 234 -5.89 20.08 -23.01
CA GLU A 234 -5.92 21.55 -23.06
C GLU A 234 -6.58 22.16 -21.81
N GLU A 235 -7.68 21.54 -21.35
CA GLU A 235 -8.41 21.97 -20.15
C GLU A 235 -7.53 21.95 -18.89
N ILE A 236 -6.81 20.84 -18.65
CA ILE A 236 -5.90 20.73 -17.49
C ILE A 236 -4.73 21.71 -17.62
N ALA A 237 -4.17 21.88 -18.82
CA ALA A 237 -3.09 22.82 -19.05
C ALA A 237 -3.52 24.28 -18.76
N GLN A 238 -4.73 24.66 -19.17
CA GLN A 238 -5.29 25.99 -18.90
C GLN A 238 -5.54 26.24 -17.41
N GLU A 239 -6.03 25.23 -16.68
CA GLU A 239 -6.23 25.31 -15.23
C GLU A 239 -4.88 25.52 -14.53
N PHE A 240 -3.88 24.72 -14.90
CA PHE A 240 -2.52 24.82 -14.34
C PHE A 240 -1.87 26.18 -14.64
N GLU A 241 -1.97 26.69 -15.86
CA GLU A 241 -1.47 28.03 -16.19
C GLU A 241 -2.18 29.15 -15.43
N THR A 242 -3.47 28.99 -15.14
CA THR A 242 -4.24 29.93 -14.32
C THR A 242 -3.71 29.95 -12.89
N GLU A 243 -3.48 28.78 -12.31
CA GLU A 243 -2.89 28.65 -10.98
C GLU A 243 -1.46 29.20 -10.93
N PHE A 244 -0.63 28.92 -11.96
CA PHE A 244 0.73 29.45 -12.01
C PHE A 244 0.77 30.97 -12.12
N ARG A 245 -0.16 31.58 -12.87
CA ARG A 245 -0.31 33.03 -12.90
C ARG A 245 -0.66 33.59 -11.54
N ARG A 246 -1.57 32.95 -10.80
CA ARG A 246 -1.92 33.33 -9.43
C ARG A 246 -0.71 33.27 -8.51
N LEU A 247 0.04 32.17 -8.52
CA LEU A 247 1.24 31.98 -7.71
C LEU A 247 2.35 32.99 -8.02
N ARG A 248 2.56 33.33 -9.29
CA ARG A 248 3.53 34.35 -9.69
C ARG A 248 3.10 35.74 -9.17
N ALA A 249 1.80 36.06 -9.20
CA ALA A 249 1.27 37.30 -8.64
C ALA A 249 1.43 37.37 -7.12
N GLU A 250 1.19 36.25 -6.44
CA GLU A 250 1.37 36.11 -4.99
C GLU A 250 2.84 35.96 -4.56
N ARG A 251 3.78 35.80 -5.51
CA ARG A 251 5.20 35.49 -5.29
C ARG A 251 5.40 34.26 -4.40
N ARG A 252 4.62 33.21 -4.68
CA ARG A 252 4.68 31.94 -3.98
C ARG A 252 5.08 30.81 -4.91
N SER A 253 5.86 29.86 -4.39
CA SER A 253 6.18 28.62 -5.09
C SER A 253 5.82 27.41 -4.25
N TYR A 254 5.24 26.42 -4.90
CA TYR A 254 4.99 25.12 -4.33
C TYR A 254 6.26 24.27 -4.34
N ARG A 255 6.49 23.54 -3.26
CA ARG A 255 7.64 22.64 -3.09
C ARG A 255 7.13 21.28 -2.67
N LEU A 256 7.41 20.30 -3.53
CA LEU A 256 7.07 18.90 -3.34
C LEU A 256 8.38 18.11 -3.25
N GLU A 257 8.65 17.52 -2.09
CA GLU A 257 9.89 16.78 -1.84
C GLU A 257 9.61 15.40 -1.26
N ASN A 258 10.57 14.48 -1.35
CA ASN A 258 10.49 13.13 -0.79
C ASN A 258 9.21 12.36 -1.16
N ILE A 259 8.79 12.47 -2.41
CA ILE A 259 7.60 11.78 -2.91
C ILE A 259 7.82 10.27 -2.88
N ALA A 260 6.96 9.57 -2.14
CA ALA A 260 6.92 8.12 -2.04
C ALA A 260 5.53 7.60 -2.40
N VAL A 261 5.41 6.95 -3.56
CA VAL A 261 4.16 6.33 -3.99
C VAL A 261 3.97 5.00 -3.26
N ARG A 262 2.77 4.79 -2.72
CA ARG A 262 2.37 3.59 -1.96
C ARG A 262 1.60 2.60 -2.83
N SER A 263 0.68 3.11 -3.65
CA SER A 263 -0.09 2.29 -4.59
C SER A 263 -0.51 3.11 -5.80
N CYS A 264 -0.72 2.40 -6.90
CA CYS A 264 -1.21 2.91 -8.18
C CYS A 264 -2.09 1.81 -8.76
N GLU A 265 -3.42 1.98 -8.68
CA GLU A 265 -4.36 0.96 -9.10
C GLU A 265 -5.40 1.50 -10.05
N ILE A 266 -5.68 0.75 -11.12
CA ILE A 266 -6.74 1.11 -12.06
C ILE A 266 -8.07 0.83 -11.34
N THR A 267 -8.92 1.83 -11.26
CA THR A 267 -10.24 1.71 -10.61
C THR A 267 -11.39 1.71 -11.61
N GLU A 268 -11.19 2.37 -12.75
CA GLU A 268 -12.22 2.48 -13.77
C GLU A 268 -11.61 2.47 -15.17
N ALA A 269 -12.30 1.82 -16.10
CA ALA A 269 -12.00 1.88 -17.52
C ALA A 269 -13.31 1.93 -18.29
N TRP A 270 -13.42 2.83 -19.27
CA TRP A 270 -14.58 2.88 -20.15
C TRP A 270 -14.21 3.50 -21.50
N GLN A 271 -15.13 3.37 -22.44
CA GLN A 271 -15.01 3.95 -23.77
C GLN A 271 -16.29 4.70 -24.09
N GLU A 272 -16.17 5.94 -24.55
CA GLU A 272 -17.30 6.77 -24.98
C GLU A 272 -16.88 7.70 -26.10
N SER A 273 -17.78 7.99 -27.03
CA SER A 273 -17.58 9.00 -28.08
C SER A 273 -16.25 8.88 -28.85
N GLY A 274 -15.78 7.65 -29.11
CA GLY A 274 -14.52 7.41 -29.81
C GLY A 274 -13.25 7.69 -28.98
N ARG A 275 -13.36 7.73 -27.65
CA ARG A 275 -12.24 7.89 -26.71
C ARG A 275 -12.22 6.78 -25.67
N ASP A 276 -11.02 6.34 -25.32
CA ASP A 276 -10.77 5.47 -24.18
C ASP A 276 -10.47 6.34 -22.95
N TYR A 277 -10.99 5.93 -21.79
CA TYR A 277 -10.73 6.55 -20.50
C TYR A 277 -10.31 5.50 -19.48
N ILE A 278 -9.32 5.84 -18.67
CA ILE A 278 -8.90 5.03 -17.54
C ILE A 278 -8.67 5.94 -16.33
N THR A 279 -9.28 5.60 -15.19
CA THR A 279 -9.03 6.26 -13.90
C THR A 279 -8.14 5.38 -13.05
N VAL A 280 -7.12 6.01 -12.46
CA VAL A 280 -6.14 5.38 -11.58
C VAL A 280 -6.19 6.04 -10.21
N HIS A 281 -6.32 5.24 -9.16
CA HIS A 281 -6.15 5.66 -7.78
C HIS A 281 -4.67 5.63 -7.39
N ILE A 282 -4.16 6.79 -7.00
CA ILE A 282 -2.78 6.97 -6.57
C ILE A 282 -2.79 7.31 -5.09
N LYS A 283 -2.08 6.52 -4.29
CA LYS A 283 -1.82 6.80 -2.87
C LYS A 283 -0.34 7.11 -2.71
N ALA A 284 0.00 8.25 -2.14
CA ALA A 284 1.38 8.68 -1.98
C ALA A 284 1.59 9.45 -0.68
N SER A 285 2.84 9.62 -0.28
CA SER A 285 3.26 10.50 0.81
C SER A 285 4.40 11.40 0.33
N LEU A 286 4.36 12.69 0.67
CA LEU A 286 5.39 13.67 0.29
C LEU A 286 5.52 14.78 1.34
N LEU A 287 6.63 15.51 1.31
CA LEU A 287 6.77 16.79 2.00
C LEU A 287 6.11 17.87 1.15
N ASP A 288 5.16 18.56 1.75
CA ASP A 288 4.30 19.51 1.06
C ASP A 288 4.41 20.88 1.73
N TYR A 289 4.95 21.87 1.02
CA TYR A 289 5.06 23.22 1.55
C TYR A 289 5.10 24.31 0.47
N THR A 290 4.64 25.49 0.84
CA THR A 290 4.72 26.70 0.01
C THR A 290 5.79 27.62 0.55
N VAL A 291 6.61 28.18 -0.34
CA VAL A 291 7.62 29.19 -0.01
C VAL A 291 7.27 30.53 -0.60
N ASP A 292 7.62 31.60 0.13
CA ASP A 292 7.69 32.95 -0.42
C ASP A 292 8.94 33.08 -1.30
N ASP A 293 8.76 33.51 -2.55
CA ASP A 293 9.82 33.56 -3.55
C ASP A 293 10.90 34.60 -3.23
N ALA A 294 10.56 35.67 -2.48
CA ALA A 294 11.48 36.75 -2.18
C ALA A 294 12.41 36.40 -1.01
N THR A 295 11.90 35.69 -0.01
CA THR A 295 12.61 35.38 1.23
C THR A 295 13.06 33.92 1.32
N GLY A 296 12.45 33.02 0.56
CA GLY A 296 12.66 31.58 0.66
C GLY A 296 12.07 30.95 1.92
N HIS A 297 11.35 31.72 2.74
CA HIS A 297 10.71 31.21 3.95
C HIS A 297 9.47 30.38 3.60
N VAL A 298 9.24 29.34 4.39
CA VAL A 298 8.02 28.56 4.33
C VAL A 298 6.89 29.40 4.86
N VAL A 299 5.85 29.60 4.05
CA VAL A 299 4.64 30.34 4.41
C VAL A 299 3.46 29.42 4.71
N ASP A 300 3.54 28.15 4.30
CA ASP A 300 2.49 27.15 4.47
C ASP A 300 3.07 25.73 4.35
N GLY A 301 2.47 24.76 5.03
CA GLY A 301 2.91 23.36 5.05
C GLY A 301 4.17 23.08 5.87
N SER A 302 4.81 21.93 5.63
CA SER A 302 5.94 21.44 6.43
C SER A 302 7.06 20.86 5.58
N ARG A 303 8.31 21.21 5.93
CA ARG A 303 9.53 20.63 5.32
C ARG A 303 10.00 19.36 6.01
N THR A 304 9.36 18.96 7.12
CA THR A 304 9.83 17.84 7.95
C THR A 304 8.76 16.79 8.19
N GLU A 305 7.48 17.15 8.05
CA GLU A 305 6.36 16.25 8.28
C GLU A 305 5.75 15.82 6.95
N PRO A 306 5.90 14.54 6.54
CA PRO A 306 5.28 14.05 5.32
C PRO A 306 3.77 13.96 5.46
N VAL A 307 3.06 14.43 4.45
CA VAL A 307 1.61 14.29 4.33
C VAL A 307 1.30 13.09 3.44
N THR A 308 0.37 12.24 3.87
CA THR A 308 -0.16 11.13 3.05
C THR A 308 -1.45 11.58 2.39
N PHE A 309 -1.61 11.26 1.11
CA PHE A 309 -2.80 11.61 0.35
C PHE A 309 -3.19 10.54 -0.66
N GLU A 310 -4.41 10.68 -1.16
CA GLU A 310 -4.99 9.86 -2.22
C GLU A 310 -5.56 10.79 -3.31
N GLU A 311 -5.43 10.40 -4.58
CA GLU A 311 -5.99 11.09 -5.74
C GLU A 311 -6.44 10.09 -6.79
N TYR A 312 -7.39 10.49 -7.62
CA TYR A 312 -7.85 9.76 -8.79
C TYR A 312 -7.50 10.53 -10.05
N TRP A 313 -6.59 9.97 -10.84
CA TRP A 313 -6.12 10.56 -12.07
C TRP A 313 -6.80 9.87 -13.24
N THR A 314 -7.52 10.63 -14.06
CA THR A 314 -8.17 10.11 -15.26
C THR A 314 -7.37 10.48 -16.48
N PHE A 315 -7.05 9.46 -17.29
CA PHE A 315 -6.37 9.61 -18.56
C PHE A 315 -7.33 9.32 -19.69
N VAL A 316 -7.19 10.06 -20.78
CA VAL A 316 -7.98 9.93 -22.00
C VAL A 316 -7.06 9.78 -23.21
N ARG A 317 -7.52 9.02 -24.20
CA ARG A 317 -6.95 9.05 -25.55
C ARG A 317 -8.04 8.81 -26.61
N PRO A 318 -7.85 9.24 -27.86
CA PRO A 318 -8.61 8.68 -28.96
C PRO A 318 -8.41 7.16 -29.04
N VAL A 319 -9.45 6.41 -29.37
CA VAL A 319 -9.42 4.94 -29.40
C VAL A 319 -8.28 4.42 -30.29
N GLY A 320 -7.61 3.36 -29.84
CA GLY A 320 -6.50 2.73 -30.54
C GLY A 320 -5.14 3.16 -29.99
N ARG A 321 -4.10 3.07 -30.84
CA ARG A 321 -2.70 3.27 -30.45
C ARG A 321 -2.31 4.75 -30.38
N ASN A 322 -3.05 5.51 -29.58
CA ASN A 322 -2.79 6.93 -29.33
C ASN A 322 -2.17 7.14 -27.94
N MET A 323 -1.53 8.30 -27.77
CA MET A 323 -0.93 8.68 -26.50
C MET A 323 -2.01 9.08 -25.49
N TRP A 324 -1.81 8.66 -24.23
CA TRP A 324 -2.66 9.03 -23.12
C TRP A 324 -2.36 10.45 -22.64
N GLN A 325 -3.43 11.20 -22.34
CA GLN A 325 -3.37 12.54 -21.78
C GLN A 325 -4.14 12.58 -20.46
N LEU A 326 -3.61 13.26 -19.46
CA LEU A 326 -4.29 13.54 -18.20
C LEU A 326 -5.46 14.50 -18.46
N SER A 327 -6.67 14.04 -18.14
CA SER A 327 -7.91 14.80 -18.37
C SER A 327 -8.59 15.26 -17.09
N ALA A 328 -8.37 14.58 -15.96
CA ALA A 328 -8.93 14.98 -14.67
C ALA A 328 -8.06 14.52 -13.50
N ILE A 329 -8.07 15.31 -12.43
CA ILE A 329 -7.54 14.95 -11.11
C ILE A 329 -8.67 15.14 -10.11
N GLN A 330 -9.02 14.10 -9.35
CA GLN A 330 -10.07 14.16 -8.33
C GLN A 330 -9.52 13.75 -6.97
N GLN A 331 -10.06 14.36 -5.92
CA GLN A 331 -9.80 13.97 -4.54
C GLN A 331 -10.81 12.90 -4.09
N PRO A 332 -10.44 11.98 -3.18
CA PRO A 332 -11.42 11.15 -2.49
C PRO A 332 -12.38 12.04 -1.69
N ASP A 333 -13.65 11.62 -1.61
CA ASP A 333 -14.65 12.24 -0.74
C ASP A 333 -14.31 12.10 0.76
#